data_AF-A0A9C7PNY5-F1
#
_entry.id   AF-A0A9C7PNY5-F1
#
_cell.length_a   1.000
_cell.length_b   1.000
_cell.length_c   1.000
_cell.angle_alpha   90.00
_cell.angle_beta   90.00
_cell.angle_gamma   90.00
#
_symmetry.space_group_name_H-M   'P 1'
#
loop_
_entity.id
_entity.type
_entity.pdbx_description
1 polymer ?
#
loop_
_entity_poly.entity_id
_entity_poly.type
_entity_poly.pdbx_seq_one_letter_code
_entity_poly.pdbx_strand_id
1 'polypeptide(L)'
;MFEQEIFQLSSHVRTGGAQWFSEGVATFGLVATILGTLRWRPEAVAYMVGLYITAAYWFTASTSFANPAVTIARSLTDTFSGIYPAHAPGFILAQLVGAIVATLTIGWLVSRQPSK
;
A
#
# COMPACT_ATOMS: atom_id res chain seq x y z
N MET A 1 -3.79 27.82 1.05
CA MET A 1 -4.11 26.98 -0.11
C MET A 1 -5.41 26.20 0.07
N PHE A 2 -5.72 25.70 1.28
CA PHE A 2 -6.97 24.97 1.55
C PHE A 2 -7.68 25.39 2.85
N GLU A 3 -7.20 26.45 3.52
CA GLU A 3 -7.72 26.95 4.83
C GLU A 3 -7.86 25.87 5.92
N GLN A 4 -7.13 24.76 5.80
CA GLN A 4 -7.09 23.70 6.79
C GLN A 4 -6.06 23.98 7.88
N GLU A 5 -6.32 23.48 9.08
CA GLU A 5 -5.35 23.47 10.16
C GLU A 5 -4.11 22.64 9.76
N ILE A 6 -2.93 23.09 10.21
CA ILE A 6 -1.66 22.40 9.92
C ILE A 6 -1.65 21.00 10.53
N PHE A 7 -2.26 20.85 11.70
CA PHE A 7 -2.40 19.60 12.41
C PHE A 7 -3.87 19.33 12.67
N GLN A 8 -4.38 18.23 12.15
CA GLN A 8 -5.77 17.83 12.28
C GLN A 8 -5.84 16.31 12.36
N LEU A 9 -6.70 15.79 13.22
CA LEU A 9 -6.94 14.34 13.27
C LEU A 9 -8.10 14.02 12.33
N SER A 10 -7.92 13.00 11.49
CA SER A 10 -8.97 12.59 10.58
C SER A 10 -10.16 11.99 11.32
N SER A 11 -11.37 12.37 10.93
CA SER A 11 -12.63 11.75 11.34
C SER A 11 -13.13 10.69 10.34
N HIS A 12 -12.39 10.49 9.24
CA HIS A 12 -12.80 9.65 8.12
C HIS A 12 -12.77 8.16 8.47
N VAL A 13 -13.95 7.54 8.58
CA VAL A 13 -14.10 6.13 8.92
C VAL A 13 -13.64 5.24 7.77
N ARG A 14 -12.60 4.42 8.01
CA ARG A 14 -12.13 3.35 7.11
C ARG A 14 -11.83 2.10 7.92
N THR A 15 -12.78 1.19 8.01
CA THR A 15 -12.65 -0.04 8.80
C THR A 15 -13.47 -1.18 8.19
N GLY A 16 -13.25 -2.40 8.67
CA GLY A 16 -13.94 -3.60 8.24
C GLY A 16 -13.08 -4.54 7.39
N GLY A 17 -13.48 -5.82 7.36
CA GLY A 17 -12.70 -6.89 6.74
C GLY A 17 -12.37 -6.66 5.27
N ALA A 18 -13.29 -6.09 4.49
CA ALA A 18 -13.05 -5.78 3.08
C ALA A 18 -11.93 -4.73 2.90
N GLN A 19 -11.89 -3.71 3.76
CA GLN A 19 -10.88 -2.65 3.72
C GLN A 19 -9.49 -3.18 4.11
N TRP A 20 -9.43 -3.98 5.18
CA TRP A 20 -8.17 -4.58 5.62
C TRP A 20 -7.65 -5.58 4.60
N PHE A 21 -8.51 -6.46 4.08
CA PHE A 21 -8.11 -7.40 3.03
C PHE A 21 -7.60 -6.67 1.78
N SER A 22 -8.29 -5.60 1.37
CA SER A 22 -7.86 -4.85 0.18
C SER A 22 -6.52 -4.14 0.38
N GLU A 23 -6.19 -3.66 1.58
CA GLU A 23 -4.85 -3.15 1.89
C GLU A 23 -3.78 -4.26 1.82
N GLY A 24 -4.08 -5.45 2.31
CA GLY A 24 -3.19 -6.60 2.17
C GLY A 24 -2.91 -6.94 0.71
N VAL A 25 -3.96 -6.96 -0.13
CA VAL A 25 -3.84 -7.16 -1.59
C VAL A 25 -3.04 -6.03 -2.24
N ALA A 26 -3.33 -4.77 -1.86
CA ALA A 26 -2.63 -3.60 -2.37
C ALA A 26 -1.13 -3.69 -2.08
N THR A 27 -0.73 -3.91 -0.83
CA THR A 27 0.69 -4.02 -0.46
C THR A 27 1.34 -5.25 -1.06
N PHE A 28 0.64 -6.39 -1.11
CA PHE A 28 1.16 -7.59 -1.76
C PHE A 28 1.57 -7.31 -3.20
N GLY A 29 0.67 -6.79 -4.01
CA GLY A 29 0.96 -6.54 -5.42
C GLY A 29 1.98 -5.41 -5.62
N LEU A 30 2.07 -4.44 -4.71
CA LEU A 30 3.12 -3.40 -4.75
C LEU A 30 4.50 -4.03 -4.56
N VAL A 31 4.67 -4.81 -3.51
CA VAL A 31 5.95 -5.49 -3.22
C VAL A 31 6.29 -6.49 -4.32
N ALA A 32 5.31 -7.23 -4.82
CA ALA A 32 5.49 -8.13 -5.95
C ALA A 32 5.94 -7.40 -7.23
N THR A 33 5.34 -6.25 -7.51
CA THR A 33 5.72 -5.38 -8.63
C THR A 33 7.17 -4.90 -8.47
N ILE A 34 7.56 -4.46 -7.28
CA ILE A 34 8.93 -4.02 -7.00
C ILE A 34 9.93 -5.16 -7.20
N LEU A 35 9.72 -6.30 -6.54
CA LEU A 35 10.65 -7.43 -6.58
C LEU A 35 10.75 -8.04 -7.99
N GLY A 36 9.63 -8.18 -8.68
CA GLY A 36 9.62 -8.65 -10.07
C GLY A 36 10.34 -7.69 -10.99
N THR A 37 10.04 -6.38 -10.90
CA THR A 37 10.69 -5.39 -11.76
C THR A 37 12.19 -5.30 -11.48
N LEU A 38 12.61 -5.35 -10.21
CA LEU A 38 14.03 -5.44 -9.84
C LEU A 38 14.74 -6.66 -10.43
N ARG A 39 14.03 -7.78 -10.65
CA ARG A 39 14.64 -8.96 -11.24
C ARG A 39 14.88 -8.81 -12.74
N TRP A 40 13.89 -8.29 -13.47
CA TRP A 40 13.88 -8.39 -14.94
C TRP A 40 14.19 -7.06 -15.64
N ARG A 41 13.81 -5.91 -15.05
CA ARG A 41 13.90 -4.56 -15.63
C ARG A 41 14.14 -3.49 -14.52
N PRO A 42 15.26 -3.51 -13.78
CA PRO A 42 15.48 -2.63 -12.62
C PRO A 42 15.26 -1.13 -12.89
N GLU A 43 15.57 -0.69 -14.11
CA GLU A 43 15.40 0.69 -14.57
C GLU A 43 13.93 1.13 -14.65
N ALA A 44 12.98 0.20 -14.67
CA ALA A 44 11.55 0.48 -14.79
C ALA A 44 10.82 0.56 -13.43
N VAL A 45 11.50 0.31 -12.30
CA VAL A 45 10.86 0.20 -10.97
C VAL A 45 9.99 1.41 -10.64
N ALA A 46 10.49 2.63 -10.87
CA ALA A 46 9.75 3.85 -10.57
C ALA A 46 8.41 3.94 -11.35
N TYR A 47 8.44 3.65 -12.65
CA TYR A 47 7.25 3.65 -13.50
C TYR A 47 6.26 2.55 -13.06
N MET A 48 6.77 1.35 -12.78
CA MET A 48 5.94 0.21 -12.38
C MET A 48 5.26 0.43 -11.02
N VAL A 49 5.97 1.01 -10.06
CA VAL A 49 5.40 1.41 -8.76
C VAL A 49 4.28 2.43 -8.95
N GLY A 50 4.52 3.48 -9.75
CA GLY A 50 3.50 4.49 -10.05
C GLY A 50 2.25 3.89 -10.68
N LEU A 51 2.42 3.08 -11.74
CA LEU A 51 1.32 2.41 -12.43
C LEU A 51 0.54 1.48 -11.50
N TYR A 52 1.24 0.73 -10.64
CA TYR A 52 0.58 -0.17 -9.70
C TYR A 52 -0.22 0.59 -8.65
N ILE A 53 0.33 1.64 -8.03
CA ILE A 53 -0.41 2.46 -7.05
C ILE A 53 -1.62 3.13 -7.70
N THR A 54 -1.46 3.67 -8.92
CA THR A 54 -2.59 4.19 -9.69
C THR A 54 -3.63 3.11 -9.93
N ALA A 55 -3.26 1.91 -10.39
CA ALA A 55 -4.25 0.85 -10.57
C ALA A 55 -4.94 0.47 -9.24
N ALA A 56 -4.15 0.28 -8.17
CA ALA A 56 -4.63 -0.15 -6.86
C ALA A 56 -5.61 0.86 -6.25
N TYR A 57 -5.43 2.16 -6.48
CA TYR A 57 -6.41 3.16 -6.05
C TYR A 57 -7.80 2.92 -6.66
N TRP A 58 -7.90 2.39 -7.89
CA TRP A 58 -9.18 2.14 -8.57
C TRP A 58 -9.76 0.76 -8.29
N PHE A 59 -8.92 -0.29 -8.16
CA PHE A 59 -9.43 -1.66 -7.99
C PHE A 59 -9.57 -2.11 -6.53
N THR A 60 -9.02 -1.37 -5.56
CA THR A 60 -9.13 -1.72 -4.13
C THR A 60 -10.20 -0.90 -3.42
N ALA A 61 -10.96 -1.55 -2.54
CA ALA A 61 -11.98 -0.88 -1.72
C ALA A 61 -11.41 0.21 -0.79
N SER A 62 -10.13 0.08 -0.40
CA SER A 62 -9.43 0.96 0.53
C SER A 62 -8.78 2.17 -0.12
N THR A 63 -8.81 2.30 -1.45
CA THR A 63 -8.06 3.31 -2.21
C THR A 63 -6.53 3.20 -2.00
N SER A 64 -6.05 2.00 -1.69
CA SER A 64 -4.64 1.57 -1.57
C SER A 64 -3.68 2.54 -0.88
N PHE A 65 -3.59 2.50 0.45
CA PHE A 65 -2.54 3.23 1.17
C PHE A 65 -1.20 2.49 1.02
N ALA A 66 -1.24 1.17 1.16
CA ALA A 66 -0.17 0.22 0.90
C ALA A 66 1.18 0.51 1.60
N ASN A 67 1.19 1.43 2.57
CA ASN A 67 2.39 1.97 3.21
C ASN A 67 2.05 2.48 4.62
N PRO A 68 2.70 1.98 5.68
CA PRO A 68 2.44 2.40 7.05
C PRO A 68 2.68 3.90 7.30
N ALA A 69 3.73 4.47 6.71
CA ALA A 69 4.04 5.90 6.86
C ALA A 69 2.96 6.78 6.20
N VAL A 70 2.48 6.38 5.02
CA VAL A 70 1.34 7.05 4.37
C VAL A 70 0.08 6.94 5.24
N THR A 71 -0.19 5.76 5.81
CA THR A 71 -1.34 5.54 6.69
C THR A 71 -1.31 6.46 7.91
N ILE A 72 -0.15 6.62 8.54
CA ILE A 72 0.05 7.54 9.66
C ILE A 72 -0.18 8.98 9.21
N ALA A 73 0.45 9.41 8.11
CA ALA A 73 0.26 10.76 7.58
C ALA A 73 -1.21 11.05 7.24
N ARG A 74 -1.93 10.06 6.71
CA ARG A 74 -3.36 10.16 6.40
C ARG A 74 -4.25 10.21 7.66
N SER A 75 -3.76 9.76 8.80
CA SER A 75 -4.46 9.95 10.07
C SER A 75 -4.38 11.39 10.61
N LEU A 76 -3.43 12.17 10.08
CA LEU A 76 -3.16 13.57 10.43
C LEU A 76 -3.73 14.56 9.39
N THR A 77 -4.71 14.13 8.58
CA THR A 77 -5.39 14.98 7.59
C THR A 77 -6.87 14.62 7.52
N ASP A 78 -7.77 15.59 7.69
CA ASP A 78 -9.22 15.37 7.61
C ASP A 78 -9.77 15.73 6.23
N THR A 79 -9.42 14.90 5.25
CA THR A 79 -9.85 15.03 3.86
C THR A 79 -10.38 13.69 3.34
N PHE A 80 -10.88 13.63 2.10
CA PHE A 80 -11.31 12.37 1.45
C PHE A 80 -10.26 11.25 1.52
N SER A 81 -8.97 11.63 1.61
CA SER A 81 -7.86 10.71 1.68
C SER A 81 -7.63 10.15 3.08
N GLY A 82 -8.15 10.80 4.13
CA GLY A 82 -7.82 10.55 5.54
C GLY A 82 -8.31 9.21 6.09
N ILE A 83 -7.84 8.88 7.29
CA ILE A 83 -8.25 7.70 8.07
C ILE A 83 -8.32 8.02 9.56
N TYR A 84 -9.43 7.65 10.20
CA TYR A 84 -9.55 7.77 11.65
C TYR A 84 -8.39 7.03 12.36
N PRO A 85 -7.62 7.69 13.26
CA PRO A 85 -6.40 7.12 13.84
C PRO A 85 -6.57 5.74 14.47
N ALA A 86 -7.71 5.45 15.10
CA ALA A 86 -7.96 4.14 15.70
C ALA A 86 -8.07 3.00 14.68
N HIS A 87 -8.31 3.30 13.40
CA HIS A 87 -8.36 2.31 12.32
C HIS A 87 -7.02 2.09 11.62
N ALA A 88 -6.05 3.00 11.79
CA ALA A 88 -4.72 2.89 11.20
C ALA A 88 -3.98 1.58 11.56
N PRO A 89 -4.03 1.07 12.82
CA PRO A 89 -3.36 -0.19 13.16
C PRO A 89 -3.83 -1.38 12.32
N GLY A 90 -5.14 -1.47 12.01
CA GLY A 90 -5.68 -2.55 11.18
C GLY A 90 -5.15 -2.51 9.75
N PHE A 91 -5.05 -1.31 9.17
CA PHE A 91 -4.44 -1.09 7.85
C PHE A 91 -2.95 -1.48 7.86
N ILE A 92 -2.19 -1.00 8.85
CA ILE A 92 -0.75 -1.29 8.97
C ILE A 92 -0.50 -2.79 9.11
N LEU A 93 -1.27 -3.49 9.95
CA LEU A 93 -1.14 -4.94 10.10
C LEU A 93 -1.42 -5.66 8.78
N ALA A 94 -2.48 -5.30 8.05
CA ALA A 94 -2.77 -5.88 6.75
C ALA A 94 -1.66 -5.62 5.72
N GLN A 95 -1.12 -4.40 5.68
CA GLN A 95 -0.01 -4.03 4.82
C GLN A 95 1.24 -4.87 5.13
N LEU A 96 1.59 -5.02 6.41
CA LEU A 96 2.73 -5.85 6.84
C LEU A 96 2.55 -7.31 6.42
N VAL A 97 1.35 -7.88 6.62
CA VAL A 97 1.05 -9.24 6.16
C VAL A 97 1.19 -9.36 4.64
N GLY A 98 0.62 -8.43 3.88
CA GLY A 98 0.74 -8.39 2.42
C GLY A 98 2.20 -8.32 1.95
N ALA A 99 3.01 -7.47 2.58
CA ALA A 99 4.43 -7.31 2.26
C ALA A 99 5.25 -8.58 2.56
N ILE A 100 5.01 -9.21 3.71
CA ILE A 100 5.67 -10.47 4.09
C ILE A 100 5.31 -11.58 3.08
N VAL A 101 4.02 -11.76 2.80
CA VAL A 101 3.55 -12.80 1.86
C VAL A 101 4.12 -12.57 0.46
N ALA A 102 4.16 -11.32 -0.03
CA ALA A 102 4.77 -11.00 -1.32
C ALA A 102 6.27 -11.29 -1.34
N THR A 103 7.00 -10.89 -0.29
CA THR A 103 8.44 -11.11 -0.20
C THR A 103 8.78 -12.59 -0.24
N LEU A 104 8.07 -13.42 0.54
CA LEU A 104 8.29 -14.85 0.58
C LEU A 104 7.96 -15.53 -0.75
N THR A 105 6.79 -15.23 -1.33
CA THR A 105 6.31 -15.91 -2.55
C THR A 105 7.09 -15.46 -3.78
N ILE A 106 7.30 -14.16 -3.97
CA ILE A 106 8.00 -13.63 -5.14
C ILE A 106 9.50 -13.86 -5.02
N GLY A 107 10.08 -13.73 -3.81
CA GLY A 107 11.47 -14.09 -3.56
C GLY A 107 11.75 -15.57 -3.91
N TRP A 108 10.87 -16.49 -3.50
CA TRP A 108 10.95 -17.89 -3.89
C TRP A 108 10.79 -18.09 -5.41
N LEU A 109 9.83 -17.42 -6.05
CA LEU A 109 9.57 -17.56 -7.48
C LEU A 109 10.77 -17.10 -8.32
N VAL A 110 11.35 -15.95 -7.94
CA VAL A 110 12.45 -15.31 -8.67
C VAL A 110 13.78 -16.03 -8.45
N SER A 111 14.03 -16.56 -7.25
CA SER A 111 15.26 -17.29 -6.93
C SER A 111 15.40 -18.63 -7.66
N ARG A 112 14.29 -19.24 -8.10
CA ARG A 112 14.31 -20.49 -8.88
C ARG A 112 14.72 -20.33 -10.34
N GLN A 113 14.71 -19.12 -10.88
CA GLN A 113 15.13 -18.90 -12.27
C GLN A 113 16.63 -18.61 -12.32
N PRO A 114 17.44 -19.41 -13.05
CA PRO A 114 18.86 -19.15 -13.18
C PRO A 114 19.07 -17.73 -13.72
N SER A 115 20.02 -16.99 -13.13
CA SER A 115 20.44 -15.72 -13.71
C SER A 115 20.96 -15.99 -15.12
N LYS A 116 20.43 -15.26 -16.10
CA LYS A 116 21.09 -15.13 -17.40
C LYS A 116 22.45 -14.46 -17.20
#